data_AF-C3LWT6-F1
#
_entry.id   AF-C3LWT6-F1
#
_cell.length_a   1.000
_cell.length_b   1.000
_cell.length_c   1.000
_cell.angle_alpha   90.00
_cell.angle_beta   90.00
_cell.angle_gamma   90.00
#
_symmetry.space_group_name_H-M   'P 1'
#
loop_
_entity.id
_entity.type
_entity.pdbx_description
1 polymer ?
#
loop_
_entity_poly.entity_id
_entity_poly.type
_entity_poly.pdbx_seq_one_letter_code
_entity_poly.pdbx_strand_id
1 'polypeptide(L)'
;MFFCADADHKLASWRLTANTDYGHMSRKKIMKNELEPSKVLSAYETVMENGSPTEFGKIYEGIEAYADYDGYNIFMRGNGVELKIGFHNTYHLAYEQEHLRDSFLKKLSILAK
;
A
#
# COMPACT_ATOMS: atom_id res chain seq x y z
N MET A 1 59.87 -38.93 2.92
CA MET A 1 60.29 -37.65 3.51
C MET A 1 59.27 -36.60 3.13
N PHE A 2 58.37 -36.29 4.05
CA PHE A 2 57.50 -35.11 3.95
C PHE A 2 58.33 -33.90 4.38
N PHE A 3 58.39 -32.86 3.56
CA PHE A 3 58.75 -31.53 4.04
C PHE A 3 57.46 -30.73 4.12
N CYS A 4 57.19 -30.29 5.34
CA CYS A 4 56.08 -29.43 5.70
C CYS A 4 56.57 -27.98 5.74
N ALA A 5 55.64 -27.08 5.39
CA ALA A 5 55.49 -25.70 5.86
C ALA A 5 56.53 -24.65 5.45
N ASP A 6 56.06 -23.60 4.76
CA ASP A 6 56.09 -22.26 5.34
C ASP A 6 54.98 -21.38 4.73
N ALA A 7 54.39 -20.53 5.57
CA ALA A 7 53.25 -19.68 5.27
C ALA A 7 53.72 -18.25 4.98
N ASP A 8 53.22 -17.60 3.92
CA ASP A 8 53.32 -16.14 3.84
C ASP A 8 52.06 -15.48 3.27
N HIS A 9 51.42 -14.81 4.22
CA HIS A 9 50.53 -13.67 4.16
C HIS A 9 50.74 -12.72 2.96
N LYS A 10 49.78 -12.67 2.02
CA LYS A 10 49.52 -11.44 1.24
C LYS A 10 48.04 -11.12 1.09
N LEU A 11 47.70 -10.05 1.80
CA LEU A 11 46.59 -9.13 1.62
C LEU A 11 46.34 -8.84 0.13
N ALA A 12 45.19 -9.29 -0.38
CA ALA A 12 44.61 -8.79 -1.62
C ALA A 12 43.26 -8.14 -1.27
N SER A 13 43.32 -6.82 -1.20
CA SER A 13 42.20 -5.90 -1.05
C SER A 13 41.12 -6.16 -2.11
N TRP A 14 39.96 -6.66 -1.70
CA TRP A 14 38.75 -6.66 -2.53
C TRP A 14 37.78 -5.63 -1.98
N ARG A 15 37.99 -4.41 -2.46
CA ARG A 15 37.06 -3.28 -2.32
C ARG A 15 35.93 -3.50 -3.34
N LEU A 16 34.98 -4.38 -3.01
CA LEU A 16 33.76 -4.52 -3.79
C LEU A 16 32.76 -3.44 -3.34
N THR A 17 32.64 -2.43 -4.19
CA THR A 17 31.52 -1.49 -4.21
C THR A 17 30.22 -2.26 -4.45
N ALA A 18 29.55 -2.68 -3.38
CA ALA A 18 28.18 -3.18 -3.46
C ALA A 18 27.22 -2.00 -3.63
N ASN A 19 27.24 -1.41 -4.82
CA ASN A 19 26.22 -0.47 -5.27
C ASN A 19 25.38 -1.18 -6.33
N THR A 20 24.32 -1.84 -5.88
CA THR A 20 23.17 -2.21 -6.70
C THR A 20 22.01 -2.21 -5.71
N ASP A 21 21.45 -1.02 -5.48
CA ASP A 21 20.11 -0.71 -5.97
C ASP A 21 19.12 -1.83 -5.61
N TYR A 22 18.70 -1.84 -4.34
CA TYR A 22 17.37 -2.38 -4.02
C TYR A 22 16.35 -1.34 -4.47
N GLY A 23 16.30 -1.14 -5.78
CA GLY A 23 15.16 -0.59 -6.49
C GLY A 23 13.96 -1.44 -6.15
N HIS A 24 13.17 -0.93 -5.22
CA HIS A 24 11.74 -0.76 -5.36
C HIS A 24 11.07 -1.64 -6.44
N MET A 25 10.03 -2.37 -5.99
CA MET A 25 8.90 -2.84 -6.80
C MET A 25 8.93 -4.31 -7.26
N SER A 26 8.50 -5.21 -6.37
CA SER A 26 7.49 -6.23 -6.71
C SER A 26 6.96 -6.93 -5.46
N ARG A 27 6.26 -6.20 -4.57
CA ARG A 27 5.18 -6.83 -3.79
C ARG A 27 3.96 -6.96 -4.69
N LYS A 28 4.00 -7.89 -5.64
CA LYS A 28 2.77 -8.38 -6.28
C LYS A 28 2.07 -9.26 -5.25
N LYS A 29 1.43 -8.64 -4.24
CA LYS A 29 0.65 -9.38 -3.25
C LYS A 29 -0.63 -9.86 -3.94
N ILE A 30 -0.69 -11.18 -4.08
CA ILE A 30 -1.74 -11.91 -4.78
C ILE A 30 -3.05 -11.67 -4.04
N MET A 31 -4.07 -11.30 -4.82
CA MET A 31 -5.37 -10.83 -4.37
C MET A 31 -6.18 -11.95 -3.72
N LYS A 32 -6.24 -11.95 -2.39
CA LYS A 32 -7.26 -12.65 -1.60
C LYS A 32 -7.56 -11.88 -0.32
N ASN A 33 -8.11 -10.68 -0.42
CA ASN A 33 -9.01 -10.27 0.64
C ASN A 33 -10.02 -9.28 0.13
N GLU A 34 -11.27 -9.70 0.20
CA GLU A 34 -12.43 -9.09 -0.43
C GLU A 34 -12.75 -7.68 0.07
N LEU A 35 -12.39 -7.32 1.30
CA LEU A 35 -12.33 -5.95 1.85
C LEU A 35 -11.67 -6.07 3.23
N GLU A 36 -10.36 -5.86 3.35
CA GLU A 36 -9.78 -5.70 4.70
C GLU A 36 -9.83 -4.24 5.11
N PRO A 37 -10.34 -3.92 6.30
CA PRO A 37 -10.27 -2.56 6.84
C PRO A 37 -8.83 -2.04 6.87
N SER A 38 -7.84 -2.92 7.11
CA SER A 38 -6.42 -2.56 7.06
C SER A 38 -5.97 -2.04 5.69
N LYS A 39 -6.46 -2.62 4.58
CA LYS A 39 -6.12 -2.13 3.23
C LYS A 39 -6.79 -0.79 2.95
N VAL A 40 -8.03 -0.64 3.39
CA VAL A 40 -8.80 0.59 3.23
C VAL A 40 -8.13 1.71 4.02
N LEU A 41 -7.64 1.42 5.23
CA LEU A 41 -6.85 2.35 6.02
C LEU A 41 -5.55 2.74 5.30
N SER A 42 -4.76 1.79 4.78
CA SER A 42 -3.54 2.13 4.04
C SER A 42 -3.81 2.94 2.76
N ALA A 43 -4.88 2.62 2.04
CA ALA A 43 -5.32 3.41 0.89
C ALA A 43 -5.77 4.82 1.32
N TYR A 44 -6.52 4.93 2.43
CA TYR A 44 -6.93 6.20 3.02
C TYR A 44 -5.71 7.05 3.40
N GLU A 45 -4.73 6.48 4.09
CA GLU A 45 -3.48 7.18 4.44
C GLU A 45 -2.75 7.67 3.19
N THR A 46 -2.69 6.84 2.14
CA THR A 46 -2.08 7.23 0.85
C THR A 46 -2.83 8.38 0.19
N VAL A 47 -4.17 8.33 0.18
CA VAL A 47 -5.03 9.43 -0.30
C VAL A 47 -4.85 10.67 0.56
N MET A 48 -4.66 10.51 1.87
CA MET A 48 -4.47 11.63 2.77
C MET A 48 -3.09 12.26 2.61
N GLU A 49 -2.07 11.49 2.27
CA GLU A 49 -0.70 11.97 2.06
C GLU A 49 -0.49 12.56 0.66
N ASN A 50 -0.96 11.87 -0.38
CA ASN A 50 -0.71 12.19 -1.79
C ASN A 50 -1.91 12.85 -2.48
N GLY A 51 -3.09 12.79 -1.88
CA GLY A 51 -4.31 13.38 -2.42
C GLY A 51 -4.38 14.89 -2.30
N SER A 52 -5.17 15.47 -3.20
CA SER A 52 -5.47 16.89 -3.20
C SER A 52 -6.58 17.18 -2.18
N PRO A 53 -6.45 18.23 -1.35
CA PRO A 53 -7.51 18.64 -0.43
C PRO A 53 -8.75 19.08 -1.20
N THR A 54 -9.92 18.64 -0.74
CA THR A 54 -11.23 19.03 -1.24
C THR A 54 -12.03 19.73 -0.13
N GLU A 55 -13.23 20.20 -0.44
CA GLU A 55 -14.12 20.86 0.53
C GLU A 55 -14.53 19.94 1.70
N PHE A 56 -14.53 18.62 1.48
CA PHE A 56 -14.99 17.63 2.46
C PHE A 56 -13.87 16.71 2.98
N GLY A 57 -12.73 16.61 2.29
CA GLY A 57 -11.66 15.69 2.66
C GLY A 57 -10.48 15.77 1.70
N LYS A 58 -10.08 14.63 1.12
CA LYS A 58 -9.01 14.54 0.12
C LYS A 58 -9.39 13.61 -1.01
N ILE A 59 -8.98 13.95 -2.23
CA ILE A 59 -9.20 13.13 -3.43
C ILE A 59 -7.88 12.71 -4.06
N TYR A 60 -7.77 11.43 -4.40
CA TYR A 60 -6.60 10.86 -5.08
C TYR A 60 -7.03 9.76 -6.06
N GLU A 61 -6.55 9.83 -7.30
CA GLU A 61 -6.89 8.89 -8.39
C GLU A 61 -8.40 8.65 -8.63
N GLY A 62 -9.21 9.66 -8.29
CA GLY A 62 -10.67 9.60 -8.38
C GLY A 62 -11.35 8.83 -7.25
N ILE A 63 -10.62 8.57 -6.15
CA ILE A 63 -11.15 8.13 -4.88
C ILE A 63 -11.10 9.31 -3.91
N GLU A 64 -12.25 9.74 -3.43
CA GLU A 64 -12.34 10.75 -2.40
C GLU A 64 -12.48 10.07 -1.04
N ALA A 65 -11.65 10.48 -0.10
CA ALA A 65 -11.60 10.00 1.25
C ALA A 65 -11.87 11.16 2.21
N TYR A 66 -12.75 10.93 3.19
CA TYR A 66 -13.05 11.88 4.25
C TYR A 66 -13.36 11.12 5.54
N ALA A 67 -13.14 11.78 6.67
CA ALA A 67 -13.47 11.24 7.99
C ALA A 67 -14.61 12.06 8.62
N ASP A 68 -15.39 11.42 9.47
CA ASP A 68 -16.39 12.10 10.29
C ASP A 68 -15.73 13.08 11.27
N TYR A 69 -16.51 13.99 11.86
CA TYR A 69 -16.02 15.02 12.80
C TYR A 69 -15.28 14.42 14.01
N ASP A 70 -15.74 13.26 14.46
CA ASP A 70 -15.13 12.53 15.58
C ASP A 70 -13.85 11.76 15.14
N GLY A 71 -13.64 11.56 13.84
CA GLY A 71 -12.52 10.81 13.28
C GLY A 71 -12.67 9.28 13.38
N TYR A 72 -13.80 8.81 13.92
CA TYR A 72 -14.05 7.38 14.13
C TYR A 72 -14.58 6.68 12.87
N ASN A 73 -15.35 7.36 12.04
CA ASN A 73 -15.85 6.78 10.79
C ASN A 73 -15.07 7.35 9.61
N ILE A 74 -14.50 6.47 8.79
CA ILE A 74 -13.88 6.85 7.53
C ILE A 74 -14.83 6.53 6.38
N PHE A 75 -14.86 7.41 5.40
CA PHE A 75 -15.66 7.29 4.21
C PHE A 75 -14.76 7.42 3.00
N MET A 76 -14.89 6.50 2.06
CA MET A 76 -14.17 6.50 0.80
C MET A 76 -15.17 6.28 -0.32
N ARG A 77 -15.22 7.22 -1.27
CA ARG A 77 -16.11 7.14 -2.43
C ARG A 77 -15.29 7.17 -3.72
N GLY A 78 -15.72 6.41 -4.73
CA GLY A 78 -15.07 6.41 -6.03
C GLY A 78 -15.92 5.75 -7.09
N ASN A 79 -16.06 6.41 -8.25
CA ASN A 79 -16.70 5.86 -9.45
C ASN A 79 -18.08 5.21 -9.20
N GLY A 80 -18.92 5.80 -8.35
CA GLY A 80 -20.26 5.28 -8.02
C GLY A 80 -20.28 4.17 -6.95
N VAL A 81 -19.16 3.97 -6.25
CA VAL A 81 -19.05 3.09 -5.08
C VAL A 81 -18.78 3.96 -3.85
N GLU A 82 -19.47 3.67 -2.76
CA GLU A 82 -19.27 4.31 -1.46
C GLU A 82 -18.93 3.23 -0.43
N LEU A 83 -17.75 3.37 0.16
CA LEU A 83 -17.26 2.52 1.23
C LEU A 83 -17.21 3.33 2.52
N LYS A 84 -17.95 2.90 3.51
CA LYS A 84 -17.89 3.43 4.88
C LYS A 84 -17.26 2.38 5.77
N ILE A 85 -16.29 2.78 6.58
CA ILE A 85 -15.76 1.93 7.66
C ILE A 85 -16.01 2.62 8.99
N GLY A 86 -16.70 1.91 9.86
CA GLY A 86 -16.96 2.33 11.23
C GLY A 86 -16.15 1.52 12.24
N PHE A 87 -16.38 1.85 13.51
CA PHE A 87 -15.80 1.12 14.63
C PHE A 87 -16.35 -0.30 14.71
N HIS A 88 -15.58 -1.22 15.33
CA HIS A 88 -15.86 -2.66 15.37
C HIS A 88 -15.76 -3.38 14.01
N ASN A 89 -14.81 -2.99 13.17
CA ASN A 89 -14.48 -3.71 11.93
C ASN A 89 -15.68 -3.83 10.96
N THR A 90 -16.70 -2.97 11.13
CA THR A 90 -17.90 -2.97 10.31
C THR A 90 -17.65 -2.09 9.10
N TYR A 91 -17.80 -2.65 7.92
CA TYR A 91 -17.76 -1.90 6.67
C TYR A 91 -19.12 -1.95 5.98
N HIS A 92 -19.49 -0.85 5.34
CA HIS A 92 -20.68 -0.75 4.52
C HIS A 92 -20.24 -0.33 3.13
N LEU A 93 -20.46 -1.20 2.16
CA LEU A 93 -20.15 -0.95 0.76
C LEU A 93 -21.46 -0.78 0.00
N ALA A 94 -21.76 0.45 -0.40
CA ALA A 94 -22.88 0.77 -1.29
C ALA A 94 -22.35 0.90 -2.72
N TYR A 95 -22.95 0.16 -3.65
CA TYR A 95 -22.62 0.19 -5.06
C TYR A 95 -23.88 -0.09 -5.87
N GLU A 96 -24.03 0.61 -6.99
CA GLU A 96 -25.17 0.41 -7.89
C GLU A 96 -24.98 -0.84 -8.76
N GLN A 97 -23.74 -1.12 -9.18
CA GLN A 97 -23.40 -2.21 -10.07
C GLN A 97 -22.11 -2.90 -9.62
N GLU A 98 -22.07 -4.24 -9.73
CA GLU A 98 -20.94 -5.06 -9.28
C GLU A 98 -19.63 -4.71 -10.01
N HIS A 99 -19.71 -4.31 -11.29
CA HIS A 99 -18.54 -3.88 -12.06
C HIS A 99 -17.88 -2.60 -11.49
N LEU A 100 -18.67 -1.71 -10.85
CA LEU A 100 -18.15 -0.50 -10.23
C LEU A 100 -17.39 -0.87 -8.96
N ARG A 101 -17.94 -1.80 -8.16
CA ARG A 101 -17.28 -2.39 -6.99
C ARG A 101 -15.92 -2.97 -7.38
N ASP A 102 -15.85 -3.82 -8.41
CA ASP A 102 -14.58 -4.44 -8.82
C ASP A 102 -13.54 -3.39 -9.25
N SER A 103 -13.97 -2.40 -10.03
CA SER A 103 -13.13 -1.29 -10.45
C SER A 103 -12.59 -0.48 -9.27
N PHE A 104 -13.44 -0.22 -8.26
CA PHE A 104 -13.07 0.48 -7.04
C PHE A 104 -12.09 -0.32 -6.18
N LEU A 105 -12.34 -1.62 -5.96
CA LEU A 105 -11.44 -2.50 -5.22
C LEU A 105 -10.07 -2.60 -5.88
N LYS A 106 -10.04 -2.65 -7.21
CA LYS A 106 -8.78 -2.66 -7.97
C LYS A 106 -7.98 -1.38 -7.74
N LYS A 107 -8.63 -0.21 -7.77
CA LYS A 107 -7.99 1.08 -7.46
C LYS A 107 -7.50 1.14 -6.01
N LEU A 108 -8.33 0.78 -5.04
CA LEU A 108 -7.92 0.72 -3.63
C LEU A 108 -6.71 -0.20 -3.43
N SER A 109 -6.65 -1.33 -4.12
CA SER A 109 -5.52 -2.24 -4.02
C SER A 109 -4.24 -1.71 -4.68
N ILE A 110 -4.33 -0.75 -5.60
CA ILE A 110 -3.17 -0.04 -6.16
C ILE A 110 -2.65 0.99 -5.16
N LEU A 111 -3.56 1.67 -4.45
CA LEU A 111 -3.25 2.66 -3.42
C LEU A 111 -2.69 2.04 -2.13
N ALA A 112 -3.22 0.90 -1.69
CA ALA A 112 -2.82 0.18 -0.48
C ALA A 112 -1.48 -0.58 -0.65
N LYS A 113 -0.39 0.13 -0.94
CA LYS A 113 0.92 -0.46 -1.34
C LYS A 113 1.91 -0.64 -0.18
#